data_AF-A0A2X0RAB1-F1
#
_entry.id   AF-A0A2X0RAB1-F1
#
_cell.length_a   1.000
_cell.length_b   1.000
_cell.length_c   1.000
_cell.angle_alpha   90.00
_cell.angle_beta   90.00
_cell.angle_gamma   90.00
#
_symmetry.space_group_name_H-M   'P 1'
#
loop_
_entity.id
_entity.type
_entity.pdbx_description
1 polymer ?
#
loop_
_entity_poly.entity_id
_entity_poly.type
_entity_poly.pdbx_seq_one_letter_code
_entity_poly.pdbx_strand_id
1 'polypeptide(L)'
;MKKLRDSNGETKENPFTAMGFDYRYVANGNDIKLMIETFKAVKDVDHPILLHINTLKGKGYKPAIDQEEAYHWVMPFDLKTDKPLAPANSAPTANSVALDVVSEEIEKGTKLMAINAAIPGVFGLDKIKNKYPDHYTDVGIAEQESVTFAAGAAKGRCSASFI
;
A
#
# COMPACT_ATOMS: atom_id res chain seq x y z
N MET A 1 -10.62 -8.90 5.16
CA MET A 1 -9.50 -9.54 5.91
C MET A 1 -9.60 -9.43 7.42
N LYS A 2 -9.97 -8.28 8.04
CA LYS A 2 -10.06 -8.17 9.51
C LYS A 2 -10.96 -9.24 10.16
N LYS A 3 -12.17 -9.45 9.62
CA LYS A 3 -13.09 -10.52 10.08
C LYS A 3 -12.45 -11.91 10.07
N LEU A 4 -11.68 -12.24 9.02
CA LEU A 4 -10.96 -13.52 8.94
C LEU A 4 -9.91 -13.63 10.05
N ARG A 5 -9.16 -12.56 10.35
CA ARG A 5 -8.17 -12.57 11.44
C ARG A 5 -8.83 -12.69 12.80
N ASP A 6 -9.85 -11.88 13.06
CA ASP A 6 -10.55 -11.85 14.36
C ASP A 6 -11.26 -13.18 14.67
N SER A 7 -11.68 -13.92 13.63
CA SER A 7 -12.32 -15.24 13.76
C SER A 7 -11.36 -16.41 13.64
N ASN A 8 -10.04 -16.18 13.62
CA ASN A 8 -9.04 -17.22 13.36
C ASN A 8 -9.29 -18.03 12.06
N GLY A 9 -9.89 -17.41 11.06
CA GLY A 9 -10.21 -18.02 9.78
C GLY A 9 -11.58 -18.70 9.69
N GLU A 10 -12.36 -18.69 10.76
CA GLU A 10 -13.61 -19.48 10.86
C GLU A 10 -14.87 -18.73 10.40
N THR A 11 -14.75 -17.46 10.00
CA THR A 11 -15.92 -16.71 9.51
C THR A 11 -16.53 -17.36 8.27
N LYS A 12 -17.86 -17.45 8.24
CA LYS A 12 -18.63 -17.93 7.08
C LYS A 12 -18.47 -17.01 5.85
N GLU A 13 -18.17 -15.74 6.08
CA GLU A 13 -17.92 -14.75 5.03
C GLU A 13 -16.45 -14.83 4.56
N ASN A 14 -16.07 -15.96 3.97
CA ASN A 14 -14.73 -16.19 3.48
C ASN A 14 -14.71 -16.19 1.93
N PRO A 15 -14.17 -15.13 1.30
CA PRO A 15 -14.14 -15.04 -0.16
C PRO A 15 -13.24 -16.11 -0.79
N PHE A 16 -12.23 -16.61 -0.09
CA PHE A 16 -11.31 -17.60 -0.62
C PHE A 16 -11.96 -18.97 -0.72
N THR A 17 -12.71 -19.38 0.30
CA THR A 17 -13.52 -20.61 0.21
C THR A 17 -14.62 -20.47 -0.83
N ALA A 18 -15.20 -19.28 -0.98
CA ALA A 18 -16.20 -19.02 -2.04
C ALA A 18 -15.60 -19.11 -3.46
N MET A 19 -14.29 -18.83 -3.61
CA MET A 19 -13.53 -19.06 -4.85
C MET A 19 -13.08 -20.52 -5.03
N GLY A 20 -13.38 -21.41 -4.07
CA GLY A 20 -13.06 -22.84 -4.14
C GLY A 20 -11.71 -23.24 -3.57
N PHE A 21 -11.01 -22.33 -2.87
CA PHE A 21 -9.78 -22.69 -2.16
C PHE A 21 -10.09 -23.41 -0.85
N ASP A 22 -9.31 -24.46 -0.54
CA ASP A 22 -9.11 -24.81 0.87
C ASP A 22 -8.41 -23.64 1.56
N TYR A 23 -8.77 -23.35 2.81
CA TYR A 23 -8.34 -22.15 3.49
C TYR A 23 -7.80 -22.48 4.88
N ARG A 24 -6.58 -22.00 5.16
CA ARG A 24 -5.95 -22.11 6.46
C ARG A 24 -5.42 -20.77 6.92
N TYR A 25 -5.71 -20.40 8.17
CA TYR A 25 -5.19 -19.20 8.80
C TYR A 25 -4.05 -19.53 9.77
N VAL A 26 -3.02 -18.68 9.77
CA VAL A 26 -1.89 -18.75 10.72
C VAL A 26 -1.78 -17.40 11.42
N ALA A 27 -2.23 -17.36 12.68
CA ALA A 27 -2.28 -16.13 13.47
C ALA A 27 -0.88 -15.55 13.80
N ASN A 28 0.13 -16.42 13.96
CA ASN A 28 1.50 -16.05 14.31
C ASN A 28 2.49 -16.44 13.20
N GLY A 29 2.47 -15.71 12.10
CA GLY A 29 3.33 -15.94 10.94
C GLY A 29 4.81 -15.62 11.15
N ASN A 30 5.17 -15.04 12.30
CA ASN A 30 6.56 -14.73 12.63
C ASN A 30 7.22 -15.79 13.53
N ASP A 31 6.57 -16.94 13.75
CA ASP A 31 7.15 -18.11 14.42
C ASP A 31 7.67 -19.11 13.37
N ILE A 32 8.99 -19.22 13.27
CA ILE A 32 9.66 -20.06 12.27
C ILE A 32 9.28 -21.53 12.43
N LYS A 33 9.17 -22.03 13.68
CA LYS A 33 8.86 -23.44 13.93
C LYS A 33 7.43 -23.74 13.48
N LEU A 34 6.48 -22.89 13.87
CA LEU A 34 5.08 -23.00 13.43
C LEU A 34 4.97 -22.93 11.90
N MET A 35 5.72 -22.04 11.25
CA MET A 35 5.70 -21.92 9.81
C MET A 35 6.24 -23.16 9.11
N ILE A 36 7.35 -23.74 9.59
CA ILE A 36 7.88 -25.00 9.06
C ILE A 36 6.87 -26.13 9.17
N GLU A 37 6.23 -26.29 10.33
CA GLU A 37 5.19 -27.30 10.56
C GLU A 37 3.98 -27.07 9.64
N THR A 38 3.56 -25.82 9.50
CA THR A 38 2.44 -25.44 8.64
C THR A 38 2.73 -25.75 7.17
N PHE A 39 3.90 -25.36 6.65
CA PHE A 39 4.27 -25.65 5.27
C PHE A 39 4.39 -27.16 5.02
N LYS A 40 4.97 -27.93 5.96
CA LYS A 40 5.01 -29.40 5.87
C LYS A 40 3.62 -30.02 5.83
N ALA A 41 2.66 -29.47 6.56
CA ALA A 41 1.29 -29.98 6.59
C ALA A 41 0.51 -29.73 5.29
N VAL A 42 0.91 -28.72 4.49
CA VAL A 42 0.17 -28.34 3.27
C VAL A 42 0.93 -28.61 1.97
N LYS A 43 2.21 -29.02 2.03
CA LYS A 43 3.05 -29.16 0.82
C LYS A 43 2.60 -30.27 -0.15
N ASP A 44 1.90 -31.30 0.34
CA ASP A 44 1.53 -32.50 -0.43
C ASP A 44 0.01 -32.62 -0.63
N VAL A 45 -0.76 -31.55 -0.41
CA VAL A 45 -2.21 -31.56 -0.70
C VAL A 45 -2.47 -31.69 -2.20
N ASP A 46 -3.55 -32.36 -2.56
CA ASP A 46 -3.93 -32.68 -3.94
C ASP A 46 -4.87 -31.62 -4.58
N HIS A 47 -5.08 -30.50 -3.91
CA HIS A 47 -5.97 -29.42 -4.31
C HIS A 47 -5.41 -28.03 -3.94
N PRO A 48 -5.89 -26.94 -4.54
CA PRO A 48 -5.43 -25.59 -4.20
C PRO A 48 -5.80 -25.21 -2.77
N ILE A 49 -4.79 -24.78 -2.00
CA ILE A 49 -4.93 -24.25 -0.65
C ILE A 49 -4.40 -22.81 -0.57
N LEU A 50 -5.16 -21.94 0.09
CA LEU A 50 -4.73 -20.60 0.46
C LEU A 50 -4.32 -20.57 1.93
N LEU A 51 -3.03 -20.34 2.15
CA LEU A 51 -2.46 -20.14 3.48
C LEU A 51 -2.38 -18.65 3.82
N HIS A 52 -3.31 -18.16 4.64
CA HIS A 52 -3.33 -16.77 5.10
C HIS A 52 -2.47 -16.61 6.36
N ILE A 53 -1.30 -16.01 6.20
CA ILE A 53 -0.30 -15.84 7.25
C ILE A 53 -0.35 -14.41 7.78
N ASN A 54 -0.48 -14.23 9.10
CA ASN A 54 -0.48 -12.93 9.74
C ASN A 54 0.92 -12.59 10.30
N THR A 55 1.50 -11.50 9.85
CA THR A 55 2.85 -11.05 10.25
C THR A 55 2.84 -9.62 10.77
N LEU A 56 3.83 -9.28 11.58
CA LEU A 56 4.09 -7.92 12.02
C LEU A 56 5.07 -7.21 11.06
N LYS A 57 4.62 -6.13 10.40
CA LYS A 57 5.47 -5.28 9.54
C LYS A 57 6.54 -4.60 10.41
N GLY A 58 7.77 -4.52 9.89
CA GLY A 58 8.91 -3.98 10.65
C GLY A 58 9.44 -4.85 11.79
N LYS A 59 8.93 -6.08 11.99
CA LYS A 59 9.38 -6.95 13.09
C LYS A 59 10.91 -7.08 13.13
N GLY A 60 11.50 -6.83 14.30
CA GLY A 60 12.95 -6.82 14.51
C GLY A 60 13.54 -5.41 14.61
N TYR A 61 12.78 -4.37 14.27
CA TYR A 61 13.21 -2.98 14.40
C TYR A 61 12.08 -2.07 14.92
N LYS A 62 12.20 -1.59 16.16
CA LYS A 62 11.12 -0.85 16.84
C LYS A 62 10.63 0.38 16.08
N PRO A 63 11.49 1.26 15.52
CA PRO A 63 11.03 2.38 14.72
C PRO A 63 10.19 1.97 13.50
N ALA A 64 10.55 0.85 12.84
CA ALA A 64 9.77 0.33 11.71
C ALA A 64 8.44 -0.32 12.11
N ILE A 65 8.29 -0.76 13.36
CA ILE A 65 6.99 -1.21 13.90
C ILE A 65 6.10 0.00 14.22
N ASP A 66 6.69 1.06 14.78
CA ASP A 66 5.93 2.25 15.16
C ASP A 66 5.53 3.11 13.97
N GLN A 67 6.35 3.11 12.91
CA GLN A 67 6.18 3.95 11.72
C GLN A 67 6.22 3.10 10.44
N GLU A 68 5.33 2.11 10.35
CA GLU A 68 5.33 1.09 9.28
C GLU A 68 5.42 1.67 7.85
N GLU A 69 4.75 2.78 7.58
CA GLU A 69 4.78 3.42 6.26
C GLU A 69 6.09 4.16 5.99
N ALA A 70 6.64 4.85 6.99
CA ALA A 70 7.91 5.56 6.84
C ALA A 70 9.08 4.58 6.63
N TYR A 71 8.99 3.36 7.17
CA TYR A 71 9.99 2.30 7.01
C TYR A 71 9.65 1.29 5.91
N HIS A 72 8.64 1.55 5.07
CA HIS A 72 8.39 0.74 3.88
C HIS A 72 9.61 0.74 2.94
N TRP A 73 10.26 1.91 2.82
CA TRP A 73 11.53 2.11 2.13
C TRP A 73 12.24 3.33 2.71
N VAL A 74 13.55 3.21 2.98
CA VAL A 74 14.37 4.29 3.54
C VAL A 74 15.72 4.36 2.85
N MET A 75 16.29 5.57 2.80
CA MET A 75 17.70 5.78 2.45
C MET A 75 18.63 5.15 3.49
N PRO A 76 19.92 4.93 3.17
CA PRO A 76 20.88 4.43 4.15
C PRO A 76 20.84 5.23 5.46
N PHE A 77 20.74 4.52 6.57
CA PHE A 77 20.59 5.07 7.92
C PHE A 77 21.35 4.20 8.92
N ASP A 78 21.66 4.76 10.09
CA ASP A 78 22.30 4.05 11.19
C ASP A 78 21.25 3.31 12.03
N LEU A 79 21.36 1.98 12.12
CA LEU A 79 20.38 1.15 12.83
C LEU A 79 20.26 1.45 14.34
N LYS A 80 21.32 1.96 14.98
CA LYS A 80 21.32 2.21 16.44
C LYS A 80 20.66 3.54 16.78
N THR A 81 20.90 4.55 15.95
CA THR A 81 20.47 5.93 16.18
C THR A 81 19.26 6.33 15.36
N ASP A 82 18.90 5.52 14.36
CA ASP A 82 17.80 5.76 13.43
C ASP A 82 17.97 7.05 12.59
N LYS A 83 19.24 7.46 12.41
CA LYS A 83 19.58 8.69 11.71
C LYS A 83 20.00 8.41 10.27
N PRO A 84 19.55 9.22 9.29
CA PRO A 84 20.03 9.12 7.92
C PRO A 84 21.54 9.28 7.82
N LEU A 85 22.18 8.47 6.97
CA LEU A 85 23.60 8.59 6.62
C LEU A 85 23.81 9.50 5.41
N ALA A 86 22.77 9.69 4.59
CA ALA A 86 22.80 10.61 3.47
C ALA A 86 22.31 12.01 3.90
N PRO A 87 22.97 13.09 3.44
CA PRO A 87 22.48 14.44 3.67
C PRO A 87 21.14 14.65 2.97
N ALA A 88 20.27 15.45 3.58
CA ALA A 88 19.03 15.87 2.94
C ALA A 88 19.35 16.73 1.71
N ASN A 89 18.80 16.37 0.55
CA ASN A 89 18.81 17.25 -0.61
C ASN A 89 17.66 18.25 -0.47
N SER A 90 17.98 19.55 -0.44
CA SER A 90 17.00 20.64 -0.34
C SER A 90 16.63 21.23 -1.70
N ALA A 91 17.26 20.77 -2.79
CA ALA A 91 16.92 21.23 -4.13
C ALA A 91 15.53 20.72 -4.54
N PRO A 92 14.74 21.53 -5.29
CA PRO A 92 13.49 21.07 -5.86
C PRO A 92 13.69 19.82 -6.72
N THR A 93 12.76 18.87 -6.61
CA THR A 93 12.71 17.69 -7.47
C THR A 93 11.67 17.90 -8.58
N ALA A 94 11.75 17.11 -9.66
CA ALA A 94 10.71 17.14 -10.68
C ALA A 94 9.30 16.89 -10.07
N ASN A 95 9.21 15.96 -9.11
CA ASN A 95 7.97 15.66 -8.40
C ASN A 95 7.48 16.87 -7.59
N SER A 96 8.36 17.55 -6.84
CA SER A 96 7.93 18.71 -6.05
C SER A 96 7.43 19.85 -6.95
N VAL A 97 8.12 20.11 -8.06
CA VAL A 97 7.69 21.13 -9.03
C VAL A 97 6.35 20.75 -9.66
N ALA A 98 6.15 19.49 -10.03
CA ALA A 98 4.88 19.01 -10.59
C ALA A 98 3.71 19.15 -9.60
N LEU A 99 3.93 18.82 -8.32
CA LEU A 99 2.93 18.97 -7.27
C LEU A 99 2.56 20.42 -7.00
N ASP A 100 3.54 21.33 -7.05
CA ASP A 100 3.30 22.77 -6.86
C ASP A 100 2.39 23.28 -8.00
N VAL A 101 2.70 22.94 -9.25
CA VAL A 101 1.86 23.28 -10.41
C VAL A 101 0.45 22.69 -10.30
N VAL A 102 0.34 21.41 -9.93
CA VAL A 102 -0.96 20.76 -9.73
C VAL A 102 -1.78 21.47 -8.65
N SER A 103 -1.15 21.85 -7.54
CA SER A 103 -1.82 22.55 -6.44
C SER A 103 -2.30 23.94 -6.87
N GLU A 104 -1.46 24.70 -7.59
CA GLU A 104 -1.85 26.00 -8.14
C GLU A 104 -3.03 25.90 -9.09
N GLU A 105 -3.08 24.88 -9.95
CA GLU A 105 -4.18 24.69 -10.90
C GLU A 105 -5.49 24.31 -10.18
N ILE A 106 -5.42 23.48 -9.15
CA ILE A 106 -6.58 23.19 -8.29
C ILE A 106 -7.09 24.48 -7.64
N GLU A 107 -6.21 25.32 -7.11
CA GLU A 107 -6.58 26.60 -6.46
C GLU A 107 -7.20 27.61 -7.44
N LYS A 108 -6.81 27.57 -8.72
CA LYS A 108 -7.43 28.37 -9.80
C LYS A 108 -8.79 27.84 -10.24
N GLY A 109 -9.24 26.70 -9.71
CA GLY A 109 -10.52 26.07 -10.05
C GLY A 109 -10.46 25.18 -11.30
N THR A 110 -9.27 24.82 -11.77
CA THR A 110 -9.11 23.84 -12.86
C THR A 110 -9.67 22.49 -12.39
N LYS A 111 -10.55 21.88 -13.20
CA LYS A 111 -11.07 20.53 -12.94
C LYS A 111 -9.94 19.53 -13.15
N LEU A 112 -9.23 19.19 -12.09
CA LEU A 112 -8.07 18.31 -12.11
C LEU A 112 -8.22 17.20 -11.07
N MET A 113 -7.72 16.00 -11.35
CA MET A 113 -7.62 14.92 -10.36
C MET A 113 -6.25 14.25 -10.39
N ALA A 114 -5.64 14.11 -9.21
CA ALA A 114 -4.45 13.29 -9.01
C ALA A 114 -4.87 11.84 -8.75
N ILE A 115 -4.34 10.91 -9.55
CA ILE A 115 -4.67 9.48 -9.46
C ILE A 115 -3.42 8.74 -9.02
N ASN A 116 -3.51 8.00 -7.92
CA ASN A 116 -2.44 7.21 -7.34
C ASN A 116 -2.75 5.71 -7.41
N ALA A 117 -1.70 4.88 -7.48
CA ALA A 117 -1.81 3.43 -7.38
C ALA A 117 -1.04 2.91 -6.15
N ALA A 118 -1.60 3.12 -4.95
CA ALA A 118 -1.06 2.70 -3.65
C ALA A 118 0.35 3.20 -3.25
N ILE A 119 0.97 4.14 -3.99
CA ILE A 119 2.32 4.65 -3.69
C ILE A 119 2.39 6.18 -3.51
N PRO A 120 1.53 6.79 -2.66
CA PRO A 120 1.42 8.25 -2.60
C PRO A 120 2.70 8.94 -2.11
N GLY A 121 3.46 8.28 -1.22
CA GLY A 121 4.70 8.81 -0.66
C GLY A 121 5.85 8.94 -1.67
N VAL A 122 5.87 8.11 -2.72
CA VAL A 122 6.93 8.13 -3.75
C VAL A 122 6.90 9.44 -4.55
N PHE A 123 5.70 9.93 -4.84
CA PHE A 123 5.48 11.13 -5.63
C PHE A 123 5.12 12.35 -4.78
N GLY A 124 4.98 12.18 -3.46
CA GLY A 124 4.56 13.25 -2.54
C GLY A 124 3.07 13.60 -2.64
N LEU A 125 2.26 12.71 -3.22
CA LEU A 125 0.82 12.89 -3.43
C LEU A 125 0.02 12.93 -2.13
N ASP A 126 0.60 12.54 -0.99
CA ASP A 126 0.00 12.74 0.34
C ASP A 126 -0.36 14.21 0.59
N LYS A 127 0.38 15.16 0.00
CA LYS A 127 0.04 16.60 0.08
C LYS A 127 -1.30 16.90 -0.58
N ILE A 128 -1.55 16.35 -1.77
CA ILE A 128 -2.80 16.54 -2.51
C ILE A 128 -3.93 15.81 -1.79
N LYS A 129 -3.71 14.56 -1.39
CA LYS A 129 -4.67 13.76 -0.61
C LYS A 129 -5.16 14.51 0.63
N ASN A 130 -4.25 15.14 1.37
CA ASN A 130 -4.60 15.82 2.63
C ASN A 130 -5.19 17.22 2.40
N LYS A 131 -4.68 17.99 1.44
CA LYS A 131 -5.11 19.39 1.20
C LYS A 131 -6.32 19.50 0.29
N TYR A 132 -6.45 18.61 -0.69
CA TYR A 132 -7.51 18.60 -1.71
C TYR A 132 -8.09 17.18 -1.88
N PRO A 133 -8.74 16.61 -0.84
CA PRO A 133 -9.22 15.23 -0.88
C PRO A 133 -10.18 14.95 -2.05
N ASP A 134 -10.98 15.93 -2.47
CA ASP A 134 -11.91 15.81 -3.62
C ASP A 134 -11.19 15.75 -4.98
N HIS A 135 -9.90 16.11 -5.01
CA HIS A 135 -9.03 16.07 -6.18
C HIS A 135 -8.03 14.92 -6.14
N TYR A 136 -8.23 13.94 -5.25
CA TYR A 136 -7.35 12.78 -5.10
C TYR A 136 -8.16 11.47 -5.20
N THR A 137 -7.61 10.48 -5.90
CA THR A 137 -8.13 9.11 -5.91
C THR A 137 -6.98 8.13 -5.87
N ASP A 138 -7.16 7.06 -5.08
CA ASP A 138 -6.23 5.95 -4.99
C ASP A 138 -6.95 4.68 -5.45
N VAL A 139 -6.47 4.05 -6.52
CA VAL A 139 -7.05 2.80 -7.03
C VAL A 139 -6.48 1.56 -6.34
N GLY A 140 -5.57 1.73 -5.39
CA GLY A 140 -4.81 0.63 -4.81
C GLY A 140 -3.73 0.12 -5.77
N ILE A 141 -3.31 -1.14 -5.62
CA ILE A 141 -2.31 -1.79 -6.49
C ILE A 141 -3.01 -2.26 -7.78
N ALA A 142 -3.53 -1.31 -8.55
CA ALA A 142 -4.34 -1.53 -9.73
C ALA A 142 -4.05 -0.49 -10.82
N GLU A 143 -2.83 -0.48 -11.34
CA GLU A 143 -2.39 0.47 -12.38
C GLU A 143 -3.25 0.39 -13.66
N GLN A 144 -3.85 -0.77 -13.93
CA GLN A 144 -4.80 -0.92 -15.04
C GLN A 144 -6.09 -0.14 -14.79
N GLU A 145 -6.56 -0.12 -13.55
CA GLU A 145 -7.74 0.64 -13.14
C GLU A 145 -7.45 2.13 -13.18
N SER A 146 -6.28 2.59 -12.70
CA SER A 146 -5.95 4.02 -12.73
C SER A 146 -5.98 4.58 -14.15
N VAL A 147 -5.46 3.84 -15.14
CA VAL A 147 -5.44 4.29 -16.54
C VAL A 147 -6.85 4.39 -17.09
N THR A 148 -7.68 3.40 -16.81
CA THR A 148 -9.09 3.38 -17.26
C THR A 148 -9.90 4.48 -16.58
N PHE A 149 -9.67 4.68 -15.28
CA PHE A 149 -10.28 5.73 -14.49
C PHE A 149 -9.94 7.11 -15.05
N ALA A 150 -8.66 7.36 -15.37
CA ALA A 150 -8.22 8.61 -16.00
C ALA A 150 -8.89 8.85 -17.35
N ALA A 151 -9.03 7.81 -18.19
CA ALA A 151 -9.72 7.92 -19.47
C ALA A 151 -11.20 8.32 -19.28
N GLY A 152 -11.88 7.75 -18.28
CA GLY A 152 -13.23 8.13 -17.89
C GLY A 152 -13.32 9.58 -17.41
N ALA A 153 -12.42 10.00 -16.54
CA ALA A 153 -12.33 11.37 -16.03
C ALA A 153 -12.11 12.39 -17.16
N ALA A 154 -11.18 12.10 -18.07
CA ALA A 154 -10.88 12.91 -19.25
C ALA A 154 -12.12 13.05 -20.17
N LYS A 155 -12.82 11.95 -20.44
CA LYS A 155 -14.08 11.96 -21.19
C LYS A 155 -15.16 12.82 -20.51
N GLY A 156 -15.19 12.83 -19.19
CA GLY A 156 -16.06 13.67 -18.35
C GLY A 156 -15.67 15.16 -18.29
N ARG A 157 -14.65 15.59 -19.04
CA ARG A 157 -14.06 16.95 -19.00
C ARG A 157 -13.42 17.32 -17.66
N CYS A 158 -12.88 16.32 -16.97
CA CYS A 158 -11.92 16.53 -15.88
C CYS A 158 -10.52 16.21 -16.41
N SER A 159 -9.56 17.12 -16.25
CA SER A 159 -8.16 16.84 -16.59
C SER A 159 -7.60 15.84 -15.56
N ALA A 160 -7.14 14.67 -16.01
CA ALA A 160 -6.52 13.70 -15.13
C ALA A 160 -4.99 13.85 -15.18
N SER A 161 -4.35 13.98 -14.03
CA SER A 161 -2.88 14.00 -13.92
C SER A 161 -2.41 12.72 -13.22
N PHE A 162 -1.59 11.97 -13.93
CA PHE A 162 -0.78 10.88 -13.37
C PHE A 162 0.55 11.44 -12.90
N ILE A 163 0.96 11.06 -11.69
CA ILE A 163 2.31 11.25 -11.21
C ILE A 163 2.78 9.93 -10.63
#